data_AF-A0A1M3NQS2-F1
#
_entry.id   AF-A0A1M3NQS2-F1
#
_cell.length_a   1.000
_cell.length_b   1.000
_cell.length_c   1.000
_cell.angle_alpha   90.00
_cell.angle_beta   90.00
_cell.angle_gamma   90.00
#
_symmetry.space_group_name_H-M   'P 1'
#
loop_
_entity.id
_entity.type
_entity.pdbx_description
1 polymer ?
#
loop_
_entity_poly.entity_id
_entity_poly.type
_entity_poly.pdbx_seq_one_letter_code
_entity_poly.pdbx_strand_id
1 'polypeptide(L)'
;MMVDGAARVIDFAAILFGARTLTMMKREDGSIMHASIRIGDSVLMISDGTKDYSAFPVWLHIYVDDVDACYRSALAIGATSLQAPSEKGDGDRRAGVRDPAGNSWWIATHIG
;
A
#
# COMPACT_ATOMS: atom_id res chain seq x y z
N MET A 1 -7.71 6.30 -3.57
CA MET A 1 -6.50 6.64 -4.35
C MET A 1 -6.70 6.25 -5.81
N MET A 2 -6.25 7.10 -6.73
CA MET A 2 -6.19 6.79 -8.16
C MET A 2 -4.76 6.37 -8.48
N VAL A 3 -4.57 5.22 -9.11
CA VAL A 3 -3.24 4.67 -9.40
C VAL A 3 -3.17 4.14 -10.83
N ASP A 4 -1.95 3.94 -11.33
CA ASP A 4 -1.74 3.18 -12.56
C ASP A 4 -1.55 1.70 -12.19
N GLY A 5 -2.52 0.86 -12.55
CA GLY A 5 -2.49 -0.58 -12.24
C GLY A 5 -3.00 -0.90 -10.84
N ALA A 6 -4.25 -0.52 -10.54
CA ALA A 6 -4.88 -0.73 -9.24
C ALA A 6 -4.86 -2.18 -8.75
N ALA A 7 -4.99 -3.15 -9.66
CA ALA A 7 -4.89 -4.57 -9.33
C ALA A 7 -3.54 -4.91 -8.67
N ARG A 8 -2.43 -4.35 -9.18
CA ARG A 8 -1.08 -4.60 -8.64
C ARG A 8 -0.91 -4.00 -7.24
N VAL A 9 -1.50 -2.83 -6.99
CA VAL A 9 -1.48 -2.20 -5.66
C VAL A 9 -2.34 -2.99 -4.66
N ILE A 10 -3.47 -3.53 -5.10
CA ILE A 10 -4.30 -4.43 -4.29
C ILE A 10 -3.53 -5.70 -3.92
N ASP A 11 -2.88 -6.34 -4.88
CA ASP A 11 -2.08 -7.55 -4.65
C ASP A 11 -0.90 -7.26 -3.71
N PHE A 12 -0.22 -6.13 -3.90
CA PHE A 12 0.84 -5.66 -3.00
C PHE A 12 0.34 -5.52 -1.56
N ALA A 13 -0.80 -4.86 -1.37
CA ALA A 13 -1.41 -4.69 -0.05
C ALA A 13 -1.90 -6.03 0.54
N ALA A 14 -2.39 -6.95 -0.29
CA ALA A 14 -2.80 -8.28 0.13
C ALA A 14 -1.62 -9.09 0.67
N ILE A 15 -0.48 -9.06 -0.03
CA ILE A 15 0.73 -9.78 0.35
C ILE A 15 1.35 -9.20 1.63
N LEU A 16 1.45 -7.87 1.76
CA LEU A 16 2.17 -7.25 2.87
C LEU A 16 1.33 -7.02 4.12
N PHE A 17 0.06 -6.67 3.94
CA PHE A 17 -0.81 -6.21 5.03
C PHE A 17 -2.02 -7.12 5.23
N GLY A 18 -2.08 -8.26 4.52
CA GLY A 18 -3.23 -9.17 4.58
C GLY A 18 -4.52 -8.53 4.08
N ALA A 19 -4.41 -7.56 3.16
CA ALA A 19 -5.56 -6.84 2.63
C ALA A 19 -6.60 -7.78 2.01
N ARG A 20 -7.89 -7.50 2.24
CA ARG A 20 -9.00 -8.28 1.69
C ARG A 20 -9.90 -7.40 0.83
N THR A 21 -10.17 -7.84 -0.39
CA THR A 21 -11.15 -7.19 -1.27
C THR A 21 -12.55 -7.30 -0.69
N LEU A 22 -13.21 -6.16 -0.52
CA LEU A 22 -14.61 -6.07 -0.11
C LEU A 22 -15.52 -5.96 -1.32
N THR A 23 -15.16 -5.09 -2.26
CA THR A 23 -15.87 -4.86 -3.52
C THR A 23 -14.87 -4.56 -4.61
N MET A 24 -15.18 -4.97 -5.83
CA MET A 24 -14.40 -4.68 -7.03
C MET A 24 -15.35 -4.60 -8.23
N MET A 25 -15.30 -3.46 -8.91
CA MET A 25 -16.01 -3.20 -10.15
C MET A 25 -14.96 -2.90 -11.23
N LYS A 26 -15.00 -3.69 -12.31
CA LYS A 26 -14.13 -3.52 -13.47
C LYS A 26 -14.86 -2.77 -14.58
N ARG A 27 -14.10 -2.04 -15.39
CA ARG A 27 -14.56 -1.52 -16.68
C ARG A 27 -14.55 -2.64 -17.72
N GLU A 28 -15.10 -2.36 -18.89
CA GLU A 28 -15.09 -3.30 -20.03
C GLU A 28 -13.68 -3.65 -20.49
N ASP A 29 -12.73 -2.72 -20.39
CA ASP A 29 -11.31 -2.93 -20.71
C ASP A 29 -10.53 -3.73 -19.64
N GLY A 30 -11.19 -4.12 -18.54
CA GLY A 30 -10.61 -4.89 -17.45
C GLY A 30 -9.92 -4.06 -16.36
N SER A 31 -9.73 -2.75 -16.56
CA SER A 31 -9.23 -1.85 -15.51
C SER A 31 -10.23 -1.73 -14.34
N ILE A 32 -9.74 -1.41 -13.15
CA ILE A 32 -10.57 -1.27 -11.95
C ILE A 32 -11.23 0.11 -11.98
N MET A 33 -12.54 0.14 -12.21
CA MET A 33 -13.34 1.35 -12.05
C MET A 33 -13.40 1.78 -10.59
N HIS A 34 -13.57 0.82 -9.69
CA HIS A 34 -13.67 1.04 -8.26
C HIS A 34 -13.43 -0.26 -7.50
N ALA A 35 -12.63 -0.21 -6.44
CA ALA A 35 -12.53 -1.27 -5.47
C ALA A 35 -12.41 -0.70 -4.05
N SER A 36 -12.84 -1.48 -3.07
CA SER A 36 -12.56 -1.24 -1.66
C SER A 36 -11.83 -2.45 -1.11
N ILE A 37 -10.69 -2.22 -0.46
CA ILE A 37 -9.96 -3.26 0.26
C ILE A 37 -9.91 -2.92 1.73
N ARG A 38 -10.02 -3.93 2.59
CA ARG A 38 -9.83 -3.79 4.03
C ARG A 38 -8.39 -4.15 4.40
N ILE A 39 -7.74 -3.28 5.16
CA ILE A 39 -6.43 -3.52 5.78
C ILE A 39 -6.62 -3.28 7.28
N GLY A 40 -6.47 -4.32 8.10
CA GLY A 40 -6.86 -4.26 9.51
C GLY A 40 -8.34 -3.87 9.67
N ASP A 41 -8.58 -2.74 10.34
CA ASP A 41 -9.90 -2.13 10.54
C ASP A 41 -10.25 -1.04 9.52
N SER A 42 -9.30 -0.66 8.67
CA SER A 42 -9.40 0.46 7.75
C SER A 42 -9.82 0.02 6.35
N VAL A 43 -10.53 0.88 5.63
CA VAL A 43 -10.94 0.63 4.24
C VAL A 43 -10.23 1.62 3.31
N LEU A 44 -9.49 1.07 2.35
CA LEU A 44 -8.85 1.83 1.29
C LEU A 44 -9.67 1.70 0.00
N MET A 45 -10.15 2.85 -0.49
CA MET A 45 -10.80 2.96 -1.79
C MET A 45 -9.74 3.15 -2.88
N ILE A 46 -9.78 2.36 -3.94
CA ILE A 46 -8.77 2.37 -5.00
C ILE A 46 -9.39 2.15 -6.38
N SER A 47 -8.84 2.79 -7.40
CA SER A 47 -9.23 2.61 -8.80
C SER A 47 -8.09 2.99 -9.74
N ASP A 48 -8.18 2.53 -10.98
CA ASP A 48 -7.28 2.95 -12.05
C ASP A 48 -7.55 4.41 -12.45
N GLY A 49 -6.48 5.11 -12.82
CA GLY A 49 -6.51 6.44 -13.43
C GLY A 49 -7.39 6.52 -14.67
N THR A 50 -7.94 7.70 -14.94
CA THR A 50 -8.64 8.02 -16.21
C THR A 50 -8.07 9.29 -16.81
N LYS A 51 -8.46 9.62 -18.04
CA LYS A 51 -8.05 10.88 -18.70
C LYS A 51 -8.45 12.14 -17.90
N ASP A 52 -9.59 12.09 -17.21
CA ASP A 52 -10.15 13.22 -16.48
C ASP A 52 -9.71 13.21 -15.00
N TYR A 53 -9.26 12.05 -14.50
CA TYR A 53 -8.79 11.84 -13.13
C TYR A 53 -7.56 10.94 -13.14
N SER A 54 -6.40 11.53 -13.38
CA SER A 54 -5.13 10.82 -13.48
C SER A 54 -4.72 10.16 -12.16
N ALA A 55 -3.91 9.10 -12.27
CA ALA A 55 -3.17 8.56 -11.15
C ALA A 55 -2.22 9.61 -10.56
N PHE A 56 -2.02 9.55 -9.25
CA PHE A 56 -1.01 10.36 -8.58
C PHE A 56 -0.45 9.62 -7.35
N PRO A 57 0.87 9.71 -7.10
CA PRO A 57 1.47 9.10 -5.93
C PRO A 57 0.86 9.64 -4.63
N VAL A 58 0.53 8.74 -3.71
CA VAL A 58 0.11 9.08 -2.35
C VAL A 58 1.10 8.55 -1.32
N TRP A 59 1.01 9.07 -0.10
CA TRP A 59 1.69 8.52 1.06
C TRP A 59 0.66 7.89 1.98
N LEU A 60 0.88 6.63 2.35
CA LEU A 60 0.07 5.89 3.31
C LEU A 60 0.94 5.59 4.53
N HIS A 61 0.31 5.59 5.71
CA HIS A 61 0.94 5.18 6.96
C HIS A 61 0.13 4.04 7.55
N ILE A 62 0.76 2.90 7.79
CA ILE A 62 0.11 1.67 8.23
C ILE A 62 0.90 1.05 9.38
N TYR A 63 0.16 0.66 10.42
CA TYR A 63 0.70 -0.12 11.51
C TYR A 63 0.65 -1.61 11.22
N VAL A 64 1.73 -2.31 11.56
CA VAL A 64 1.90 -3.76 11.41
C VAL A 64 2.52 -4.35 12.67
N ASP A 65 2.43 -5.66 12.82
CA ASP A 65 3.03 -6.35 13.98
C ASP A 65 4.57 -6.37 13.90
N ASP A 66 5.14 -6.53 12.70
CA ASP A 66 6.60 -6.59 12.49
C ASP A 66 7.03 -5.75 11.28
N VAL A 67 7.66 -4.61 11.57
CA VAL A 67 8.15 -3.65 10.56
C VAL A 67 9.28 -4.24 9.72
N ASP A 68 10.22 -4.97 10.32
CA ASP A 68 11.37 -5.50 9.62
C ASP A 68 10.97 -6.64 8.69
N ALA A 69 10.08 -7.53 9.14
CA ALA A 69 9.54 -8.58 8.30
C ALA A 69 8.74 -8.01 7.13
N CYS A 70 7.83 -7.05 7.40
CA CYS A 70 7.04 -6.42 6.35
C CYS A 70 7.94 -5.68 5.34
N TYR A 71 8.95 -4.95 5.82
CA TYR A 71 9.91 -4.24 4.96
C TYR A 71 10.71 -5.21 4.08
N ARG A 72 11.23 -6.32 4.62
CA ARG A 72 11.93 -7.33 3.82
C ARG A 72 11.03 -7.95 2.76
N SER A 73 9.79 -8.31 3.11
CA SER A 73 8.80 -8.84 2.18
C SER A 73 8.47 -7.84 1.07
N ALA A 74 8.36 -6.56 1.39
CA ALA A 74 8.10 -5.51 0.41
C ALA A 74 9.22 -5.44 -0.65
N LEU A 75 10.48 -5.47 -0.22
CA LEU A 75 11.62 -5.49 -1.14
C LEU A 75 11.64 -6.75 -1.99
N ALA A 76 11.30 -7.91 -1.41
CA ALA A 76 11.27 -9.19 -2.12
C ALA A 76 10.23 -9.23 -3.26
N ILE A 77 9.15 -8.44 -3.16
CA ILE A 77 8.11 -8.32 -4.20
C ILE A 77 8.28 -7.08 -5.09
N GLY A 78 9.46 -6.46 -5.08
CA GLY A 78 9.83 -5.39 -6.03
C GLY A 78 9.50 -3.97 -5.56
N ALA A 79 9.24 -3.74 -4.27
CA ALA A 79 9.21 -2.38 -3.74
C ALA A 79 10.61 -1.75 -3.75
N THR A 80 10.66 -0.43 -3.90
CA THR A 80 11.90 0.35 -3.71
C THR A 80 12.02 0.78 -2.26
N SER A 81 13.20 0.61 -1.65
CA SER A 81 13.46 1.18 -0.31
C SER A 81 13.46 2.70 -0.35
N LEU A 82 12.73 3.33 0.58
CA LEU A 82 12.82 4.77 0.86
C LEU A 82 13.56 5.03 2.17
N GLN A 83 13.32 4.19 3.18
CA GLN A 83 13.98 4.25 4.48
C GLN A 83 14.02 2.85 5.10
N ALA A 84 15.20 2.39 5.50
CA ALA A 84 15.34 1.16 6.28
C ALA A 84 14.65 1.29 7.65
N PRO A 85 14.23 0.16 8.27
CA PRO A 85 13.68 0.15 9.62
C PRO A 85 14.61 0.86 10.61
N SER A 86 14.05 1.81 11.36
CA SER A 86 14.78 2.58 12.37
C SER A 86 13.83 3.10 13.44
N GLU A 87 14.39 3.46 14.60
CA GLU A 87 13.69 4.11 15.71
C GLU A 87 14.22 5.53 15.84
N LYS A 88 13.33 6.53 15.91
CA LYS A 88 13.72 7.95 15.96
C LYS A 88 13.41 8.62 17.30
N GLY A 89 13.09 7.82 18.32
CA GLY A 89 12.72 8.30 19.65
C GLY A 89 11.28 8.85 19.75
N ASP A 90 10.45 8.62 18.74
CA ASP A 90 9.03 9.02 18.68
C ASP A 90 8.06 7.91 19.13
N GLY A 91 8.58 6.83 19.72
CA GLY A 91 7.77 5.69 20.19
C GLY A 91 7.38 4.70 19.09
N ASP A 92 7.87 4.89 17.86
CA ASP A 92 7.68 3.95 16.76
C ASP A 92 9.01 3.39 16.26
N ARG A 93 8.95 2.12 15.85
CA ARG A 93 9.86 1.59 14.84
C ARG A 93 9.21 1.78 13.46
N ARG A 94 9.93 2.37 12.51
CA ARG A 94 9.36 2.73 11.19
C ARG A 94 10.30 2.47 10.02
N ALA A 95 9.73 2.00 8.92
CA ALA A 95 10.37 1.87 7.61
C ALA A 95 9.53 2.55 6.52
N GLY A 96 10.13 2.80 5.36
CA GLY A 96 9.47 3.37 4.21
C GLY A 96 9.81 2.62 2.93
N VAL A 97 8.80 2.27 2.14
CA VAL A 97 8.95 1.65 0.82
C VAL A 97 8.08 2.35 -0.22
N ARG A 98 8.46 2.28 -1.49
CA ARG A 98 7.65 2.72 -2.62
C ARG A 98 7.16 1.52 -3.42
N ASP A 99 5.86 1.44 -3.63
CA ASP A 99 5.24 0.39 -4.44
C ASP A 99 5.49 0.61 -5.95
N PRO A 100 5.21 -0.38 -6.80
CA PRO A 100 5.42 -0.26 -8.24
C PRO A 100 4.53 0.77 -8.97
N ALA A 101 3.47 1.28 -8.32
CA ALA A 101 2.62 2.35 -8.84
C ALA A 101 3.08 3.74 -8.36
N GLY A 102 4.19 3.81 -7.60
CA GLY A 102 4.82 5.04 -7.14
C GLY A 102 4.37 5.53 -5.77
N ASN A 103 3.44 4.83 -5.09
CA ASN A 103 2.96 5.26 -3.77
C ASN A 103 3.97 4.92 -2.68
N SER A 104 4.12 5.82 -1.71
CA SER A 104 4.96 5.59 -0.53
C SER A 104 4.13 4.94 0.58
N TRP A 105 4.64 3.87 1.15
CA TRP A 105 4.07 3.18 2.30
C TRP A 105 5.03 3.32 3.47
N TRP A 106 4.59 4.04 4.51
CA TRP A 106 5.27 4.14 5.79
C TRP A 106 4.73 3.06 6.72
N ILE A 107 5.59 2.12 7.08
CA ILE A 107 5.26 0.91 7.82
C ILE A 107 5.77 1.11 9.24
N ALA A 108 4.89 1.05 10.24
CA ALA A 108 5.22 1.35 11.62
C ALA A 108 4.74 0.27 12.59
N THR A 109 5.38 0.19 13.75
CA THR A 109 4.84 -0.48 14.94
C THR A 109 5.22 0.35 16.16
N HIS A 110 4.35 0.40 17.16
CA HIS A 110 4.65 1.08 18.42
C HIS A 110 5.68 0.25 19.20
N ILE A 111 6.71 0.91 19.72
CA ILE A 111 7.70 0.32 20.61
C ILE A 111 7.37 0.69 22.06
N GLY A 112 6.95 -0.30 22.85
CA GLY A 112 6.52 -0.13 24.24
C GLY A 112 6.49 -1.45 24.99
#